data_AF-X7XNW6-F1
#
_entry.id   AF-X7XNW6-F1
#
_cell.length_a   1.000
_cell.length_b   1.000
_cell.length_c   1.000
_cell.angle_alpha   90.00
_cell.angle_beta   90.00
_cell.angle_gamma   90.00
#
_symmetry.space_group_name_H-M   'P 1'
#
loop_
_entity.id
_entity.type
_entity.pdbx_description
1 polymer ?
#
loop_
_entity_poly.entity_id
_entity_poly.type
_entity_poly.pdbx_seq_one_letter_code
_entity_poly.pdbx_strand_id
1 'polypeptide(L)'
;MLETIRPIVVRYCRARVGTIERSGLTADDVAQEVCLATITALPRYRDRGRPFLAFLYGIAAHKVADAHRAAGRDLAYPAESVPDRRSATPAPNSLSSRPIR
;
A
#
# COMPACT_ATOMS: atom_id res chain seq x y z
N MET A 1 -13.32 12.18 2.63
CA MET A 1 -13.33 10.95 3.45
C MET A 1 -11.97 10.25 3.44
N LEU A 2 -11.46 9.81 2.28
CA LEU A 2 -10.15 9.13 2.21
C LEU A 2 -9.00 9.98 2.78
N GLU A 3 -8.94 11.25 2.42
CA GLU A 3 -7.93 12.20 2.92
C GLU A 3 -7.96 12.32 4.45
N THR A 4 -9.14 12.17 5.05
CA THR A 4 -9.34 12.21 6.51
C THR A 4 -8.86 10.94 7.19
N ILE A 5 -9.14 9.76 6.61
CA ILE A 5 -8.81 8.47 7.23
C ILE A 5 -7.40 7.98 6.91
N ARG A 6 -6.84 8.37 5.76
CA ARG A 6 -5.50 7.97 5.30
C ARG A 6 -4.41 8.21 6.36
N PRO A 7 -4.27 9.38 7.00
CA PRO A 7 -3.23 9.59 8.01
C PRO A 7 -3.40 8.65 9.22
N ILE A 8 -4.64 8.34 9.61
CA ILE A 8 -4.94 7.42 10.72
C ILE A 8 -4.51 5.99 10.34
N VAL A 9 -4.87 5.56 9.14
CA VAL A 9 -4.55 4.22 8.62
C VAL A 9 -3.04 4.06 8.45
N VAL A 10 -2.35 5.06 7.89
CA VAL A 10 -0.88 5.03 7.73
C VAL A 10 -0.21 4.90 9.09
N ARG A 11 -0.62 5.68 10.10
CA ARG A 11 -0.09 5.56 11.47
C ARG A 11 -0.32 4.16 12.05
N TYR A 12 -1.52 3.61 11.86
CA TYR A 12 -1.87 2.27 12.31
C TYR A 12 -1.01 1.18 11.66
N CYS A 13 -0.79 1.28 10.35
CA CYS A 13 0.01 0.33 9.58
C CYS A 13 1.49 0.42 9.97
N ARG A 14 2.07 1.63 10.04
CA ARG A 14 3.47 1.83 10.45
C ARG A 14 3.77 1.21 11.82
N ALA A 15 2.85 1.37 12.78
CA ALA A 15 3.00 0.77 14.10
C ALA A 15 3.00 -0.77 14.11
N ARG A 16 2.58 -1.44 13.03
CA ARG A 16 2.40 -2.90 12.97
C ARG A 16 3.17 -3.60 11.85
N VAL A 17 3.71 -2.85 10.90
CA VAL A 17 4.38 -3.37 9.71
C VAL A 17 5.88 -3.54 9.90
N GLY A 18 6.50 -3.02 10.96
CA GLY A 18 7.96 -2.84 11.13
C GLY A 18 8.94 -3.97 10.75
N THR A 19 8.52 -5.23 10.58
CA THR A 19 9.36 -6.34 10.09
C THR A 19 9.25 -6.58 8.58
N ILE A 20 8.16 -6.14 7.94
CA ILE A 20 7.78 -6.38 6.54
C ILE A 20 8.59 -5.50 5.56
N GLU A 21 9.17 -4.37 5.98
CA GLU A 21 9.90 -3.47 5.05
C GLU A 21 11.04 -4.18 4.28
N ARG A 22 11.55 -5.30 4.79
CA ARG A 22 12.55 -6.13 4.11
C ARG A 22 12.01 -6.98 2.95
N SER A 23 10.69 -7.20 2.86
CA SER A 23 10.05 -7.95 1.77
C SER A 23 9.54 -7.04 0.65
N GLY A 24 9.93 -5.76 0.63
CA GLY A 24 9.50 -4.80 -0.39
C GLY A 24 8.07 -4.28 -0.24
N LEU A 25 7.35 -4.70 0.81
CA LEU A 25 5.97 -4.27 1.08
C LEU A 25 5.98 -3.23 2.21
N THR A 26 5.56 -2.01 1.91
CA THR A 26 5.67 -0.88 2.82
C THR A 26 4.39 -0.66 3.64
N ALA A 27 4.50 0.09 4.74
CA ALA A 27 3.33 0.50 5.51
C ALA A 27 2.36 1.36 4.69
N ASP A 28 2.86 2.10 3.71
CA ASP A 28 2.06 2.93 2.84
C ASP A 28 1.28 2.08 1.81
N ASP A 29 1.84 0.95 1.34
CA ASP A 29 1.14 -0.03 0.49
C ASP A 29 -0.03 -0.67 1.23
N VAL A 30 0.21 -1.15 2.46
CA VAL A 30 -0.86 -1.72 3.32
C VAL A 30 -1.94 -0.66 3.58
N ALA A 31 -1.54 0.58 3.85
CA ALA A 31 -2.51 1.66 4.08
C ALA A 31 -3.38 1.94 2.85
N GLN A 32 -2.82 1.83 1.65
CA GLN A 32 -3.54 2.02 0.40
C GLN A 32 -4.57 0.89 0.17
N GLU A 33 -4.19 -0.36 0.43
CA GLU A 33 -5.12 -1.49 0.37
C GLU A 33 -6.27 -1.35 1.37
N VAL A 34 -5.99 -0.84 2.57
CA VAL A 34 -7.01 -0.58 3.58
C VAL A 34 -7.97 0.50 3.12
N CYS A 35 -7.48 1.58 2.51
CA CYS A 35 -8.32 2.63 1.92
C CYS A 35 -9.25 2.06 0.83
N LEU A 36 -8.70 1.24 -0.07
CA LEU A 36 -9.47 0.60 -1.13
C LEU A 36 -10.54 -0.34 -0.57
N ALA A 37 -10.15 -1.25 0.33
CA ALA A 37 -11.07 -2.18 0.98
C ALA A 37 -12.17 -1.46 1.76
N THR A 38 -11.85 -0.33 2.38
CA THR A 38 -12.83 0.51 3.08
C THR A 38 -13.87 1.07 2.12
N ILE A 39 -13.46 1.62 0.98
CA ILE A 39 -14.40 2.13 -0.04
C ILE A 39 -15.30 1.00 -0.56
N THR A 40 -14.72 -0.16 -0.86
CA THR A 40 -15.47 -1.32 -1.39
C THR A 40 -16.47 -1.86 -0.36
N ALA A 41 -16.14 -1.78 0.92
CA ALA A 41 -16.99 -2.28 2.00
C ALA A 41 -18.02 -1.24 2.49
N LEU A 42 -17.82 0.05 2.19
CA LEU A 42 -18.68 1.15 2.64
C LEU A 42 -20.16 1.00 2.26
N PRO A 43 -20.54 0.59 1.03
CA PRO A 43 -21.95 0.42 0.67
C PRO A 43 -22.69 -0.62 1.51
N ARG A 44 -21.95 -1.56 2.13
CA ARG A 44 -22.47 -2.63 2.99
C ARG A 44 -22.30 -2.31 4.47
N TYR A 45 -21.68 -1.18 4.81
CA TYR A 45 -21.49 -0.78 6.20
C TYR A 45 -22.83 -0.46 6.83
N ARG A 46 -23.20 -1.22 7.86
CA ARG A 46 -24.33 -0.92 8.74
C ARG A 46 -23.80 -0.42 10.06
N ASP A 47 -24.29 0.73 10.49
CA ASP A 47 -24.08 1.18 11.85
C ASP A 47 -24.76 0.19 12.80
N ARG A 48 -23.94 -0.47 13.62
CA ARG A 48 -24.36 -1.48 14.59
C ARG A 48 -24.08 -1.01 16.02
N GLY A 49 -24.06 0.30 16.25
CA GLY A 49 -23.74 0.90 17.54
C GLY A 49 -22.24 0.94 17.85
N ARG A 50 -21.39 0.78 16.82
CA ARG A 50 -19.93 0.87 16.94
C ARG A 50 -19.41 2.00 16.07
N PRO A 51 -18.41 2.76 16.54
CA PRO A 51 -17.86 3.86 15.76
C PRO A 51 -17.27 3.34 14.44
N PHE A 52 -17.37 4.13 13.38
CA PHE A 52 -16.79 3.81 12.07
C PHE A 52 -15.31 3.41 12.14
N LEU A 53 -14.55 4.01 13.06
CA LEU A 53 -13.15 3.65 13.32
C LEU A 53 -12.95 2.18 13.72
N ALA A 54 -13.89 1.57 14.44
CA ALA A 54 -13.81 0.16 14.80
C ALA A 54 -13.91 -0.73 13.55
N PHE A 55 -14.74 -0.35 12.59
CA PHE A 55 -14.83 -1.02 11.29
C PHE A 55 -13.56 -0.82 10.46
N LEU A 56 -13.07 0.41 10.38
CA LEU A 56 -11.82 0.74 9.69
C LEU A 56 -10.62 -0.04 10.26
N TYR A 57 -10.47 -0.09 11.58
CA TYR A 57 -9.40 -0.85 12.23
C TYR A 57 -9.56 -2.37 12.05
N GLY A 58 -10.79 -2.88 11.92
CA GLY A 58 -11.03 -4.28 11.57
C GLY A 58 -10.48 -4.62 10.18
N ILE A 59 -10.72 -3.77 9.19
CA ILE A 59 -10.15 -3.91 7.84
C ILE A 59 -8.62 -3.81 7.90
N ALA A 60 -8.10 -2.81 8.62
CA ALA A 60 -6.66 -2.59 8.76
C ALA A 60 -5.94 -3.77 9.41
N ALA A 61 -6.49 -4.34 10.47
CA ALA A 61 -5.93 -5.51 11.14
C ALA A 61 -5.85 -6.72 10.21
N HIS A 62 -6.91 -6.99 9.44
CA HIS A 62 -6.91 -8.08 8.46
C HIS A 62 -5.85 -7.87 7.38
N LYS A 63 -5.74 -6.67 6.81
CA LYS A 63 -4.76 -6.35 5.78
C LYS A 63 -3.32 -6.41 6.27
N VAL A 64 -3.05 -5.93 7.48
CA VAL A 64 -1.73 -6.09 8.12
C VAL A 64 -1.39 -7.57 8.33
N ALA A 65 -2.36 -8.38 8.78
CA ALA A 65 -2.14 -9.82 8.96
C ALA A 65 -1.92 -10.55 7.62
N ASP A 66 -2.64 -10.16 6.57
CA ASP A 66 -2.41 -10.66 5.20
C ASP A 66 -0.99 -10.33 4.72
N ALA A 67 -0.53 -9.09 4.95
CA ALA A 67 0.81 -8.64 4.60
C ALA A 67 1.91 -9.42 5.33
N HIS A 68 1.77 -9.64 6.64
CA HIS A 68 2.68 -10.49 7.41
C HIS A 68 2.73 -11.93 6.88
N ARG A 69 1.57 -12.49 6.51
CA ARG A 69 1.50 -13.84 5.91
C ARG A 69 2.17 -13.91 4.54
N ALA A 70 2.04 -12.87 3.72
CA ALA A 70 2.70 -12.80 2.42
C ALA A 70 4.23 -12.69 2.58
N ALA A 71 4.70 -11.79 3.43
CA ALA A 71 6.12 -11.61 3.70
C ALA A 71 6.78 -12.88 4.28
N GLY A 72 6.06 -13.61 5.15
CA GLY A 72 6.54 -14.89 5.67
C GLY A 72 6.68 -15.97 4.58
N ARG A 73 5.81 -15.98 3.57
CA ARG A 73 5.94 -16.88 2.41
C ARG A 73 7.09 -16.49 1.50
N ASP A 74 7.28 -15.20 1.23
CA ASP A 74 8.40 -14.71 0.40
C ASP A 74 9.75 -15.01 1.06
N LEU A 75 9.83 -14.96 2.38
CA LEU A 75 11.03 -15.39 3.12
C LEU A 75 11.21 -16.91 3.13
N ALA A 76 10.12 -17.69 3.19
CA ALA A 76 10.17 -19.15 3.19
C ALA A 76 10.45 -19.75 1.82
N TYR A 77 10.11 -19.03 0.76
CA TYR A 77 10.39 -19.38 -0.64
C TYR A 77 10.87 -18.11 -1.35
N PRO A 78 12.14 -17.69 -1.14
CA PRO A 78 12.69 -16.54 -1.82
C PRO A 78 12.71 -16.89 -3.31
N ALA A 79 11.71 -16.43 -4.04
CA ALA A 79 11.74 -16.53 -5.48
C ALA A 79 13.05 -15.86 -5.93
N GLU A 80 13.79 -16.55 -6.78
CA GLU A 80 14.91 -16.00 -7.55
C GLU A 80 14.34 -14.96 -8.52
N SER A 81 13.86 -13.83 -8.00
CA SER A 81 13.28 -12.74 -8.77
C SER A 81 14.24 -11.56 -8.73
N VAL A 82 15.04 -11.50 -9.79
CA VAL A 82 15.72 -10.29 -10.27
C VAL A 82 14.77 -9.10 -10.10
N PRO A 83 15.17 -8.02 -9.41
CA PRO A 83 14.33 -6.84 -9.32
C PRO A 83 14.11 -6.29 -10.72
N ASP A 84 12.88 -6.35 -11.25
CA ASP A 84 12.52 -5.59 -12.44
C ASP A 84 12.52 -4.12 -12.04
N ARG A 85 13.68 -3.49 -12.21
CA ARG A 85 13.90 -2.06 -12.05
C ARG A 85 12.96 -1.41 -13.05
N ARG A 86 11.82 -0.90 -12.56
CA ARG A 86 10.90 -0.04 -13.31
C ARG A 86 11.73 0.94 -14.13
N SER A 87 11.91 0.60 -15.40
CA SER A 87 12.57 1.46 -16.36
C SER A 87 11.53 2.53 -16.65
N ALA A 88 11.66 3.65 -15.95
CA ALA A 88 11.02 4.88 -16.36
C ALA A 88 11.73 5.30 -17.66
N THR A 89 11.31 4.72 -18.78
CA THR A 89 11.63 5.24 -20.10
C THR A 89 10.98 6.61 -20.18
N PRO A 90 11.74 7.72 -20.22
CA PRO A 90 11.14 8.98 -20.62
C PRO A 90 10.77 8.83 -22.09
N ALA A 91 9.49 8.98 -22.41
CA ALA A 91 9.03 9.01 -23.79
C ALA A 91 9.75 10.12 -24.59
N PRO A 92 9.90 9.95 -25.91
CA PRO A 92 10.94 10.59 -26.70
C PRO A 92 10.48 11.95 -27.21
N ASN A 93 11.24 13.03 -27.00
CA ASN A 93 11.24 14.11 -27.99
C ASN A 93 12.43 15.08 -27.90
N SER A 94 12.91 15.43 -29.10
CA SER A 94 13.61 16.66 -29.45
C SER A 94 15.10 16.78 -29.10
N LEU A 95 15.93 15.98 -29.79
CA LEU A 95 17.29 16.38 -30.12
C LEU A 95 17.29 17.01 -31.53
N SER A 96 17.49 18.33 -31.61
CA SER A 96 18.25 19.03 -32.66
C SER A 96 18.18 20.53 -32.35
N SER A 97 19.09 21.05 -31.54
CA SER A 97 20.36 21.64 -32.00
C SER A 97 20.17 22.87 -32.90
N ARG A 98 20.18 24.06 -32.29
CA ARG A 98 20.78 25.26 -32.90
C ARG A 98 22.28 25.23 -32.54
N PRO A 99 23.19 25.51 -33.49
CA PRO A 99 23.89 26.80 -33.46
C PRO A 99 24.21 27.37 -34.87
N ILE A 100 24.09 28.68 -35.09
CA ILE A 100 25.17 29.69 -35.18
C ILE A 100 26.24 29.39 -36.25
N ARG A 101 26.04 29.91 -37.48
CA ARG A 101 26.88 30.92 -38.13
C ARG A 101 26.17 31.47 -39.37
#